data_AF-A0A554X6K3-F1
#
_entry.id   AF-A0A554X6K3-F1
#
_cell.length_a   1.000
_cell.length_b   1.000
_cell.length_c   1.000
_cell.angle_alpha   90.00
_cell.angle_beta   90.00
_cell.angle_gamma   90.00
#
_symmetry.space_group_name_H-M   'P 1'
#
loop_
_entity.id
_entity.type
_entity.pdbx_description
1 polymer ?
#
loop_
_entity_poly.entity_id
_entity_poly.type
_entity_poly.pdbx_seq_one_letter_code
_entity_poly.pdbx_strand_id
1 'polypeptide(L)'
;MTAAETDWPAKLQALRQQLDHTLALAARHAGGEVDAQEWAHACAALAQAFADVRSWAQAGRVQPPPTPEVAALLSDIGQRMQWLHEQQARLSAANRQALAQLLPQDDLQAYAQLGRRRPGMGRGGYG
;
A
#
# COMPACT_ATOMS: atom_id res chain seq x y z
N MET A 1 -36.75 -2.80 10.23
CA MET A 1 -36.10 -3.04 8.92
C MET A 1 -35.11 -1.90 8.72
N THR A 2 -33.79 -2.01 8.69
CA THR A 2 -32.79 -3.07 8.92
C THR A 2 -31.52 -2.31 9.34
N ALA A 3 -31.01 -2.55 10.55
CA ALA A 3 -29.79 -1.94 11.08
C ALA A 3 -28.49 -2.47 10.40
N ALA A 4 -28.60 -2.92 9.15
CA ALA A 4 -27.48 -3.20 8.25
C ALA A 4 -27.19 -1.97 7.36
N GLU A 5 -27.49 -0.77 7.87
CA GLU A 5 -27.04 0.49 7.29
C GLU A 5 -25.51 0.52 7.39
N THR A 6 -24.89 0.56 6.23
CA THR A 6 -23.44 0.59 6.03
C THR A 6 -22.74 1.56 6.99
N ASP A 7 -22.06 1.02 8.02
CA ASP A 7 -21.26 1.81 8.96
C ASP A 7 -19.94 2.25 8.30
N TRP A 8 -20.08 3.23 7.42
CA TRP A 8 -18.99 3.87 6.69
C TRP A 8 -17.95 4.51 7.63
N PRO A 9 -18.34 5.24 8.69
CA PRO A 9 -17.38 5.79 9.65
C PRO A 9 -16.48 4.71 10.26
N ALA A 10 -17.05 3.62 10.77
CA ALA A 10 -16.24 2.55 11.38
C ALA A 10 -15.27 1.89 10.38
N LYS A 11 -15.71 1.67 9.13
CA LYS A 11 -14.86 1.09 8.08
C LYS A 11 -13.70 2.01 7.69
N LEU A 12 -13.98 3.31 7.51
CA LEU A 12 -12.95 4.29 7.19
C LEU A 12 -11.98 4.47 8.36
N GLN A 13 -12.47 4.40 9.59
CA GLN A 13 -11.64 4.46 10.78
C GLN A 13 -10.72 3.23 10.90
N ALA A 14 -11.21 2.03 10.59
CA ALA A 14 -10.39 0.82 10.52
C ALA A 14 -9.30 0.93 9.44
N LEU A 15 -9.65 1.43 8.25
CA LEU A 15 -8.69 1.67 7.17
C LEU A 15 -7.61 2.69 7.58
N ARG A 16 -8.01 3.76 8.27
CA ARG A 16 -7.10 4.76 8.82
C ARG A 16 -6.14 4.16 9.85
N GLN A 17 -6.64 3.33 10.76
CA GLN A 17 -5.78 2.63 11.74
C GLN A 17 -4.78 1.70 11.07
N GLN A 18 -5.18 0.99 10.01
CA GLN A 18 -4.29 0.14 9.22
C GLN A 18 -3.20 0.96 8.50
N LEU A 19 -3.54 2.14 8.00
CA LEU A 19 -2.58 3.10 7.43
C LEU A 19 -1.55 3.57 8.46
N ASP A 20 -2.01 3.93 9.66
CA ASP A 20 -1.15 4.39 10.75
C ASP A 20 -0.17 3.31 11.18
N HIS A 21 -0.65 2.08 11.31
CA HIS A 21 0.18 0.93 11.61
C HIS A 21 1.25 0.71 10.53
N THR A 22 0.86 0.78 9.26
CA THR A 22 1.80 0.61 8.13
C THR A 22 2.83 1.73 8.09
N LEU A 23 2.44 2.99 8.33
CA LEU A 23 3.36 4.12 8.40
C LEU A 23 4.38 3.98 9.55
N ALA A 24 3.93 3.53 10.72
CA ALA A 24 4.82 3.27 11.85
C ALA A 24 5.83 2.14 11.53
N LEU A 25 5.38 1.07 10.87
CA LEU A 25 6.27 -0.01 10.41
C LEU A 25 7.25 0.47 9.33
N ALA A 26 6.84 1.36 8.42
CA ALA A 26 7.71 1.90 7.39
C ALA A 26 8.91 2.64 7.99
N ALA A 27 8.69 3.45 9.03
CA ALA A 27 9.75 4.16 9.74
C ALA A 27 10.73 3.19 10.44
N ARG A 28 10.21 2.13 11.06
CA ARG A 28 11.02 1.12 11.75
C ARG A 28 11.81 0.25 10.77
N HIS A 29 11.21 -0.14 9.65
CA HIS A 29 11.90 -0.84 8.55
C HIS A 29 13.01 0.04 7.95
N ALA A 30 12.78 1.35 7.79
CA ALA A 30 13.82 2.29 7.37
C ALA A 30 15.01 2.35 8.33
N GLY A 31 14.76 2.19 9.63
CA GLY A 31 15.79 2.08 10.67
C GLY A 31 16.44 0.70 10.79
N GLY A 32 16.01 -0.30 10.01
CA GLY A 32 16.51 -1.67 10.08
C GLY A 32 15.99 -2.49 11.26
N GLU A 33 14.97 -2.00 11.97
CA GLU A 33 14.38 -2.68 13.14
C GLU A 33 13.34 -3.75 12.77
N VAL A 34 12.84 -3.71 11.53
CA VAL A 34 11.77 -4.57 11.01
C VAL A 34 12.26 -5.23 9.73
N ASP A 35 12.03 -6.53 9.61
CA ASP A 35 12.41 -7.30 8.41
C ASP A 35 11.51 -6.94 7.20
N ALA A 36 12.08 -7.05 6.00
CA ALA A 36 11.40 -6.85 4.73
C ALA A 36 10.15 -7.74 4.58
N GLN A 37 10.14 -8.94 5.17
CA GLN A 37 8.97 -9.83 5.15
C GLN A 37 7.80 -9.26 5.95
N GLU A 38 8.07 -8.74 7.16
CA GLU A 38 7.06 -8.13 8.02
C GLU A 38 6.50 -6.85 7.38
N TRP A 39 7.39 -6.05 6.76
CA TRP A 39 7.00 -4.91 5.96
C TRP A 39 6.11 -5.28 4.76
N ALA A 40 6.45 -6.35 4.03
CA ALA A 40 5.66 -6.83 2.91
C ALA A 40 4.27 -7.33 3.34
N HIS A 41 4.17 -8.00 4.49
CA HIS A 41 2.89 -8.40 5.06
C HIS A 41 2.02 -7.20 5.44
N ALA A 42 2.60 -6.16 6.05
CA ALA A 42 1.87 -4.94 6.38
C ALA A 42 1.32 -4.25 5.12
N CYS A 43 2.13 -4.16 4.06
CA CYS A 43 1.70 -3.65 2.76
C CYS A 43 0.54 -4.48 2.15
N ALA A 44 0.63 -5.81 2.22
CA ALA A 44 -0.41 -6.69 1.70
C ALA A 44 -1.73 -6.54 2.50
N ALA A 45 -1.65 -6.45 3.82
CA ALA A 45 -2.82 -6.21 4.67
C ALA A 45 -3.46 -4.85 4.40
N LEU A 46 -2.67 -3.81 4.16
CA LEU A 46 -3.17 -2.50 3.75
C LEU A 46 -3.89 -2.56 2.39
N ALA A 47 -3.29 -3.23 1.40
CA ALA A 47 -3.89 -3.40 0.09
C ALA A 47 -5.23 -4.16 0.17
N GLN A 48 -5.31 -5.18 1.03
CA GLN A 48 -6.55 -5.91 1.27
C GLN A 48 -7.61 -5.01 1.91
N ALA A 49 -7.27 -4.21 2.91
CA ALA A 49 -8.21 -3.27 3.54
C ALA A 49 -8.80 -2.27 2.53
N PHE A 50 -7.99 -1.77 1.60
CA PHE A 50 -8.48 -0.92 0.50
C PHE A 50 -9.37 -1.69 -0.49
N ALA A 51 -9.00 -2.92 -0.84
CA ALA A 51 -9.80 -3.77 -1.74
C ALA A 51 -11.17 -4.07 -1.12
N ASP A 52 -11.21 -4.33 0.19
CA ASP A 52 -12.44 -4.53 0.94
C ASP A 52 -13.30 -3.28 0.86
N VAL A 53 -12.80 -2.11 1.26
CA VAL A 53 -13.56 -0.84 1.19
C VAL A 53 -14.06 -0.54 -0.23
N ARG A 54 -13.25 -0.81 -1.26
CA ARG A 54 -13.66 -0.65 -2.66
C ARG A 54 -14.77 -1.63 -3.06
N SER A 55 -14.67 -2.89 -2.64
CA SER A 55 -15.70 -3.90 -2.91
C SER A 55 -17.03 -3.52 -2.27
N TRP A 56 -17.01 -2.93 -1.07
CA TRP A 56 -18.20 -2.39 -0.42
C TRP A 56 -18.82 -1.22 -1.20
N ALA A 57 -17.99 -0.28 -1.68
CA ALA A 57 -18.46 0.82 -2.52
C ALA A 57 -19.08 0.33 -3.84
N GLN A 58 -18.52 -0.73 -4.43
CA GLN A 58 -18.96 -1.28 -5.72
C GLN A 58 -20.17 -2.22 -5.59
N ALA A 59 -20.20 -3.08 -4.57
CA ALA A 59 -21.26 -4.06 -4.34
C ALA A 59 -22.59 -3.40 -3.93
N GLY A 60 -22.56 -2.19 -3.36
CA GLY A 60 -23.76 -1.49 -2.91
C GLY A 60 -24.36 -0.46 -3.86
N ARG A 61 -23.64 0.08 -4.86
CA ARG A 61 -23.97 1.42 -5.45
C ARG A 61 -24.23 2.51 -4.38
N VAL A 62 -23.78 2.29 -3.15
CA VAL A 62 -23.92 3.23 -2.04
C VAL A 62 -22.61 3.98 -1.97
N GLN A 63 -22.63 5.25 -2.38
CA GLN A 63 -21.52 6.15 -2.08
C GLN A 63 -21.47 6.36 -0.56
N PRO A 64 -20.27 6.53 0.02
CA PRO A 64 -20.16 7.01 1.39
C PRO A 64 -21.07 8.23 1.56
N PRO A 65 -21.88 8.29 2.63
CA PRO A 65 -22.80 9.40 2.82
C PRO A 65 -21.98 10.69 2.93
N PRO A 66 -22.42 11.80 2.31
CA PRO A 66 -21.69 13.07 2.29
C PRO A 66 -21.81 13.79 3.64
N THR A 67 -21.42 13.10 4.71
CA THR A 67 -21.36 13.65 6.05
C THR A 67 -19.99 14.31 6.26
N PRO A 68 -19.92 15.37 7.07
CA PRO A 68 -18.65 16.06 7.36
C PRO A 68 -17.62 15.11 7.99
N GLU A 69 -18.06 14.15 8.81
CA GLU A 69 -17.20 13.14 9.44
C GLU A 69 -16.53 12.22 8.41
N VAL A 70 -17.32 11.67 7.47
CA VAL A 70 -16.81 10.81 6.42
C VAL A 70 -15.88 11.58 5.47
N ALA A 71 -16.20 12.83 5.15
CA ALA A 71 -15.33 13.69 4.34
C ALA A 71 -13.99 13.97 5.05
N ALA A 72 -14.01 14.24 6.35
CA ALA A 72 -12.80 14.44 7.15
C ALA A 72 -11.93 13.18 7.18
N LEU A 73 -12.54 12.00 7.38
CA LEU A 73 -11.83 10.71 7.37
C LEU A 73 -11.19 10.42 6.01
N LEU A 74 -11.91 10.65 4.90
CA LEU A 74 -11.38 10.45 3.55
C LEU A 74 -10.21 11.41 3.26
N SER A 75 -10.30 12.66 3.72
CA SER A 75 -9.21 13.64 3.58
C SER A 75 -7.97 13.21 4.36
N ASP A 76 -8.12 12.79 5.62
CA ASP A 76 -7.03 12.29 6.46
C ASP A 76 -6.37 11.03 5.87
N ILE A 77 -7.17 10.08 5.37
CA ILE A 77 -6.68 8.89 4.64
C ILE A 77 -5.89 9.31 3.40
N GLY A 78 -6.37 10.28 2.63
CA GLY A 78 -5.68 10.81 1.45
C GLY A 78 -4.31 11.42 1.79
N GLN A 79 -4.25 12.22 2.85
CA GLN A 79 -2.98 12.81 3.33
C GLN A 79 -1.99 11.75 3.79
N ARG A 80 -2.44 10.72 4.51
CA ARG A 80 -1.59 9.61 4.96
C ARG A 80 -1.06 8.77 3.81
N MET A 81 -1.88 8.52 2.79
CA MET A 81 -1.45 7.83 1.57
C MET A 81 -0.38 8.61 0.81
N GLN A 82 -0.55 9.93 0.71
CA GLN A 82 0.46 10.80 0.11
C GLN A 82 1.79 10.71 0.88
N TRP A 83 1.73 10.77 2.21
CA TRP A 83 2.92 10.64 3.04
C TRP A 83 3.60 9.26 2.89
N LEU A 84 2.82 8.18 2.86
CA LEU A 84 3.33 6.83 2.62
C LEU A 84 4.06 6.73 1.26
N HIS A 85 3.49 7.34 0.21
CA HIS A 85 4.11 7.38 -1.11
C HIS A 85 5.45 8.13 -1.10
N GLU A 86 5.52 9.26 -0.40
CA GLU A 86 6.75 10.03 -0.24
C GLU A 86 7.83 9.24 0.52
N GLN A 87 7.46 8.52 1.59
CA GLN A 87 8.40 7.65 2.31
C GLN A 87 8.93 6.52 1.42
N GLN A 88 8.05 5.88 0.65
CA GLN A 88 8.44 4.83 -0.29
C GLN A 88 9.42 5.37 -1.36
N ALA A 89 9.18 6.57 -1.89
CA ALA A 89 10.09 7.20 -2.85
C ALA A 89 11.48 7.46 -2.24
N ARG A 90 11.53 7.98 -1.00
CA ARG A 90 12.79 8.21 -0.27
C ARG A 90 13.55 6.92 -0.02
N LEU A 91 12.87 5.87 0.43
CA LEU A 91 13.49 4.56 0.66
C LEU A 91 14.01 3.93 -0.63
N SER A 92 13.24 4.04 -1.73
CA SER A 92 13.69 3.54 -3.04
C SER A 92 14.93 4.29 -3.55
N ALA A 93 14.99 5.60 -3.34
CA ALA A 93 16.16 6.41 -3.71
C ALA A 93 17.39 6.05 -2.88
N ALA A 94 17.24 5.93 -1.56
CA ALA A 94 18.31 5.53 -0.65
C ALA A 94 18.86 4.13 -0.99
N ASN A 95 17.98 3.18 -1.30
CA ASN A 95 18.38 1.83 -1.68
C ASN A 95 19.16 1.81 -3.01
N ARG A 96 18.72 2.58 -4.02
CA ARG A 96 19.47 2.71 -5.28
C ARG A 96 20.86 3.34 -5.07
N GLN A 97 20.96 4.33 -4.20
CA GLN A 97 22.25 4.94 -3.86
C GLN A 97 23.18 3.95 -3.14
N ALA A 98 22.66 3.20 -2.17
CA ALA A 98 23.44 2.17 -1.48
C ALA A 98 23.91 1.06 -2.45
N LEU A 99 23.03 0.58 -3.33
CA LEU A 99 23.39 -0.40 -4.36
C LEU A 99 24.44 0.15 -5.34
N ALA A 100 24.36 1.43 -5.72
CA ALA A 100 25.36 2.06 -6.58
C ALA A 100 26.74 2.24 -5.92
N GLN A 101 26.79 2.26 -4.60
CA GLN A 101 28.05 2.27 -3.84
C GLN A 101 28.63 0.86 -3.67
N LEU A 102 27.77 -0.17 -3.65
CA LEU A 102 28.16 -1.56 -3.42
C LEU A 102 28.46 -2.34 -4.70
N LEU A 103 27.94 -1.91 -5.85
CA LEU A 103 28.06 -2.63 -7.12
C LEU A 103 28.62 -1.73 -8.24
N PRO A 104 29.50 -2.24 -9.11
CA PRO A 104 29.79 -1.61 -10.40
C PRO A 104 28.48 -1.42 -11.19
N GLN A 105 28.37 -0.30 -11.93
CA GLN A 105 27.11 0.14 -12.57
C GLN A 105 26.42 -0.92 -13.46
N ASP A 106 27.14 -1.94 -13.95
CA ASP A 106 26.60 -3.02 -14.76
C ASP A 106 25.64 -3.97 -13.99
N ASP A 107 25.87 -4.22 -12.70
CA ASP A 107 25.02 -5.14 -11.91
C ASP A 107 23.68 -4.51 -11.45
N LEU A 108 23.61 -3.17 -11.43
CA LEU A 108 22.36 -2.45 -11.15
C LEU A 108 21.29 -2.69 -12.21
N GLN A 109 21.69 -2.84 -13.48
CA GLN A 109 20.75 -3.19 -14.55
C GLN A 109 20.22 -4.60 -14.41
N ALA A 110 21.06 -5.56 -13.98
CA ALA A 110 20.64 -6.93 -13.71
C ALA A 110 19.64 -7.00 -12.52
N TYR A 111 19.87 -6.23 -11.46
CA TYR A 111 18.95 -6.16 -10.32
C TYR A 111 17.61 -5.49 -10.68
N ALA A 112 17.63 -4.43 -11.51
CA ALA A 112 16.41 -3.81 -12.03
C ALA A 112 15.61 -4.78 -12.94
N GLN A 113 16.29 -5.67 -13.66
CA GLN A 113 15.65 -6.72 -14.46
C GLN A 113 15.02 -7.82 -13.60
N LEU A 114 15.60 -8.15 -12.44
CA LEU A 114 15.01 -9.08 -11.47
C LEU A 114 13.68 -8.55 -10.91
N GLY A 115 13.58 -7.25 -10.59
CA GLY A 115 12.33 -6.63 -10.16
C GLY A 115 11.28 -6.46 -11.27
N ARG A 116 11.70 -6.44 -12.55
CA ARG A 116 10.79 -6.42 -13.72
C ARG A 116 10.35 -7.79 -14.19
N ARG A 117 10.98 -8.88 -13.75
CA ARG A 117 10.50 -10.25 -13.98
C ARG A 117 9.30 -10.54 -13.08
N ARG A 118 8.22 -9.79 -13.31
CA ARG A 118 6.86 -10.32 -13.14
C ARG A 118 6.81 -11.59 -14.00
N PRO A 119 6.29 -12.73 -13.52
CA PRO A 119 6.13 -13.91 -14.37
C PRO A 119 5.22 -13.50 -15.53
N GLY A 120 5.84 -13.29 -16.69
CA GLY A 120 5.16 -13.03 -17.94
C GLY A 120 4.30 -14.25 -18.23
N MET A 121 3.01 -14.10 -17.96
CA MET A 121 1.96 -14.92 -18.51
C MET A 121 2.06 -14.78 -20.03
N GLY A 122 2.78 -15.72 -20.64
CA GLY A 122 3.22 -15.63 -22.03
C GLY A 122 3.95 -16.88 -22.46
N ARG A 123 3.31 -18.04 -22.32
CA ARG A 123 3.66 -19.25 -23.08
C ARG A 123 2.49 -20.24 -23.15
N GLY A 124 1.43 -19.85 -23.84
CA GLY A 124 0.48 -20.82 -24.43
C GLY A 124 0.90 -21.05 -25.88
N GLY A 125 1.72 -22.06 -26.10
CA GLY A 125 2.09 -22.53 -27.44
C GLY A 125 1.38 -23.85 -27.77
N TYR A 126 0.94 -23.96 -29.02
CA TYR A 126 0.70 -25.16 -29.84
C TYR A 126 -0.41 -26.15 -29.43
N GLY A 127 -1.34 -26.33 -30.36
CA GLY A 127 -2.41 -27.33 -30.41
C GLY A 127 -3.35 -27.00 -31.54
#